data_AF-A0A517ZJX5-F1
#
_entry.id   AF-A0A517ZJX5-F1
#
_cell.length_a   1.000
_cell.length_b   1.000
_cell.length_c   1.000
_cell.angle_alpha   90.00
_cell.angle_beta   90.00
_cell.angle_gamma   90.00
#
_symmetry.space_group_name_H-M   'P 1'
#
loop_
_entity.id
_entity.type
_entity.pdbx_description
1 polymer ?
#
loop_
_entity_poly.entity_id
_entity_poly.type
_entity_poly.pdbx_seq_one_letter_code
_entity_poly.pdbx_strand_id
1 'polypeptide(L)'
;MSVLQTPMIREIDFESAATQFRAAAPFPHICFDNFLLPEAAATIESDFPSFEEAKRLGKGFSAVNERGKYQVTDSELFPAAIKQLHEELQSPEFVENLRTLSGFKDLVGDPELVGGGMHQTGPRGHLDVHIDFNYIKHRQLHRRLNILVFFNRDWRDEWGGKTELWDENVKNLAHSFAPIYNRCVIFETSEISWHGVSAVTCPPSTSRKSFAGYYYTPCTAEEIDNSGHGTIFQARPTEHSKRYVSMPVQSMRRWLRRKISVGLRGIRQK
;
A
#
# COMPACT_ATOMS: atom_id res chain seq x y z
N MET A 1 -27.14 10.40 20.69
CA MET A 1 -26.13 10.04 21.69
C MET A 1 -24.87 9.68 20.93
N SER A 2 -23.84 10.54 20.99
CA SER A 2 -22.53 10.21 20.45
C SER A 2 -21.99 9.05 21.29
N VAL A 3 -21.89 7.86 20.70
CA VAL A 3 -21.09 6.80 21.28
C VAL A 3 -19.67 7.34 21.23
N LEU A 4 -19.05 7.59 22.38
CA LEU A 4 -17.63 7.90 22.44
C LEU A 4 -16.92 6.70 21.82
N GLN A 5 -16.38 6.89 20.61
CA GLN A 5 -15.64 5.87 19.91
C GLN A 5 -14.36 5.64 20.71
N THR A 6 -14.16 4.41 21.19
CA THR A 6 -12.93 4.06 21.91
C THR A 6 -11.75 4.29 20.96
N PRO A 7 -10.72 5.06 21.36
CA PRO A 7 -9.55 5.28 20.51
C PRO A 7 -8.94 3.94 20.12
N MET A 8 -8.50 3.78 18.88
CA MET A 8 -7.89 2.52 18.42
C MET A 8 -6.37 2.60 18.39
N ILE A 9 -5.84 3.80 18.12
CA ILE A 9 -4.42 4.06 17.96
C ILE A 9 -3.86 4.46 19.32
N ARG A 10 -2.64 4.02 19.63
CA ARG A 10 -1.95 4.48 20.84
C ARG A 10 -1.66 5.98 20.73
N GLU A 11 -1.53 6.63 21.88
CA GLU A 11 -1.00 7.98 21.92
C GLU A 11 0.42 7.99 21.33
N ILE A 12 0.61 8.78 20.28
CA ILE A 12 1.87 8.96 19.56
C ILE A 12 2.14 10.45 19.49
N ASP A 13 3.33 10.86 19.90
CA ASP A 13 3.81 12.22 19.72
C ASP A 13 4.24 12.44 18.25
N PHE A 14 3.28 12.83 17.42
CA PHE A 14 3.52 13.08 15.99
C PHE A 14 4.39 14.32 15.74
N GLU A 15 4.45 15.27 16.68
CA GLU A 15 5.32 16.44 16.58
C GLU A 15 6.79 16.01 16.71
N SER A 16 7.12 15.23 17.75
CA SER A 16 8.47 14.68 17.91
C SER A 16 8.84 13.72 16.77
N ALA A 17 7.88 12.91 16.31
CA ALA A 17 8.09 11.97 15.21
C ALA A 17 8.36 12.64 13.85
N ALA A 18 7.86 13.86 13.64
CA ALA A 18 8.02 14.59 12.38
C ALA A 18 9.48 14.78 11.98
N THR A 19 10.35 15.07 12.95
CA THR A 19 11.78 15.26 12.68
C THR A 19 12.41 13.97 12.14
N GLN A 20 12.13 12.83 12.77
CA GLN A 20 12.63 11.53 12.34
C GLN A 20 12.08 11.16 10.96
N PHE A 21 10.77 11.33 10.74
CA PHE A 21 10.12 11.03 9.47
C PHE A 21 10.75 11.79 8.31
N ARG A 22 10.86 13.12 8.42
CA ARG A 22 11.35 13.99 7.34
C ARG A 22 12.84 13.86 7.08
N ALA A 23 13.62 13.50 8.10
CA ALA A 23 15.07 13.30 7.97
C ALA A 23 15.44 11.89 7.45
N ALA A 24 14.48 10.96 7.41
CA ALA A 24 14.75 9.59 6.99
C ALA A 24 15.10 9.51 5.49
N ALA A 25 16.10 8.70 5.16
CA ALA A 25 16.54 8.41 3.80
C ALA A 25 16.16 6.96 3.44
N PRO A 26 15.87 6.59 2.18
CA PRO A 26 16.10 7.34 0.96
C PRO A 26 14.99 8.36 0.65
N PHE A 27 13.88 8.29 1.37
CA PHE A 27 12.78 9.24 1.36
C PHE A 27 12.09 9.22 2.74
N PRO A 28 11.29 10.25 3.07
CA PRO A 28 10.65 10.36 4.38
C PRO A 28 9.83 9.13 4.75
N HIS A 29 10.13 8.53 5.90
CA HIS A 29 9.45 7.35 6.40
C HIS A 29 9.64 7.17 7.90
N ILE A 30 8.73 6.43 8.54
CA ILE A 30 8.81 6.06 9.95
C ILE A 30 8.12 4.71 10.18
N CYS A 31 8.56 4.02 11.23
CA CYS A 31 7.98 2.74 11.66
C CYS A 31 7.61 2.84 13.14
N PHE A 32 6.37 2.50 13.47
CA PHE A 32 5.87 2.41 14.84
C PHE A 32 5.57 0.96 15.19
N ASP A 33 6.19 0.45 16.24
CA ASP A 33 5.83 -0.82 16.84
C ASP A 33 4.77 -0.61 17.91
N ASN A 34 3.82 -1.55 17.99
CA ASN A 34 2.64 -1.44 18.85
C ASN A 34 1.78 -0.21 18.55
N PHE A 35 1.52 0.05 17.27
CA PHE A 35 0.82 1.24 16.78
C PHE A 35 -0.61 1.37 17.35
N LEU A 36 -1.34 0.25 17.42
CA LEU A 36 -2.69 0.19 17.96
C LEU A 36 -2.68 -0.19 19.44
N LEU A 37 -3.75 0.17 20.16
CA LEU A 37 -3.99 -0.37 21.50
C LEU A 37 -4.08 -1.90 21.45
N PRO A 38 -3.55 -2.63 22.45
CA PRO A 38 -3.47 -4.08 22.43
C PRO A 38 -4.80 -4.79 22.11
N GLU A 39 -5.89 -4.30 22.70
CA GLU A 39 -7.24 -4.84 22.51
C GLU A 39 -7.74 -4.60 21.09
N ALA A 40 -7.57 -3.38 20.55
CA ALA A 40 -7.94 -3.06 19.18
C ALA A 40 -7.16 -3.93 18.18
N ALA A 41 -5.84 -4.03 18.36
CA ALA A 41 -4.99 -4.86 17.52
C ALA A 41 -5.40 -6.34 17.54
N ALA A 42 -5.81 -6.86 18.70
CA ALA A 42 -6.21 -8.26 18.86
C ALA A 42 -7.57 -8.52 18.19
N THR A 43 -8.54 -7.62 18.38
CA THR A 43 -9.85 -7.73 17.74
C THR A 43 -9.74 -7.64 16.22
N ILE A 44 -8.99 -6.68 15.68
CA ILE A 44 -8.81 -6.52 14.22
C ILE A 44 -8.17 -7.74 13.58
N GLU A 45 -7.13 -8.30 14.22
CA GLU A 45 -6.48 -9.50 13.70
C GLU A 45 -7.41 -10.71 13.70
N SER A 46 -8.20 -10.89 14.76
CA SER A 46 -9.19 -11.96 14.85
C SER A 46 -10.30 -11.81 13.81
N ASP A 47 -10.66 -10.56 13.49
CA ASP A 47 -11.67 -10.24 12.48
C ASP A 47 -11.13 -10.35 11.05
N PHE A 48 -9.81 -10.39 10.86
CA PHE A 48 -9.22 -10.47 9.52
C PHE A 48 -9.64 -11.75 8.81
N PRO A 49 -10.24 -11.68 7.61
CA PRO A 49 -10.77 -12.86 6.93
C PRO A 49 -9.66 -13.88 6.66
N SER A 50 -10.03 -15.15 6.46
CA SER A 50 -9.06 -16.13 5.95
C SER A 50 -8.58 -15.76 4.55
N PHE A 51 -7.46 -16.35 4.11
CA PHE A 51 -6.90 -16.09 2.79
C PHE A 51 -7.87 -16.45 1.64
N GLU A 52 -8.60 -17.56 1.77
CA GLU A 52 -9.60 -17.97 0.78
C GLU A 52 -10.83 -17.05 0.77
N GLU A 53 -11.24 -16.53 1.93
CA GLU A 53 -12.31 -15.53 1.99
C GLU A 53 -11.88 -14.20 1.38
N ALA A 54 -10.68 -13.71 1.67
CA ALA A 54 -10.13 -12.50 1.05
C ALA A 54 -10.03 -12.65 -0.48
N LYS A 55 -9.74 -13.86 -0.98
CA LYS A 55 -9.74 -14.20 -2.40
C LYS A 55 -11.13 -14.22 -3.02
N ARG A 56 -12.17 -14.59 -2.27
CA ARG A 56 -13.57 -14.54 -2.71
C ARG A 56 -14.13 -13.12 -2.73
N LEU A 57 -13.82 -12.34 -1.70
CA LEU A 57 -14.32 -10.97 -1.50
C LEU A 57 -13.56 -9.94 -2.36
N GLY A 58 -12.26 -10.17 -2.54
CA GLY A 58 -11.35 -9.18 -3.09
C GLY A 58 -10.94 -9.42 -4.54
N LYS A 59 -10.17 -8.47 -5.05
CA LYS A 59 -9.52 -8.54 -6.34
C LYS A 59 -8.16 -9.24 -6.22
N GLY A 60 -7.97 -10.30 -6.98
CA GLY A 60 -6.68 -11.00 -7.10
C GLY A 60 -5.77 -10.40 -8.16
N PHE A 61 -4.47 -10.45 -7.89
CA PHE A 61 -3.43 -10.00 -8.81
C PHE A 61 -2.60 -11.19 -9.32
N SER A 62 -2.37 -11.21 -10.64
CA SER A 62 -1.70 -12.31 -11.35
C SER A 62 -0.68 -11.82 -12.38
N ALA A 63 -0.32 -10.54 -12.33
CA ALA A 63 0.71 -9.97 -13.18
C ALA A 63 2.09 -10.54 -12.80
N VAL A 64 3.06 -10.41 -13.71
CA VAL A 64 4.45 -10.83 -13.44
C VAL A 64 4.99 -10.15 -12.18
N ASN A 65 4.62 -8.89 -11.97
CA ASN A 65 5.13 -8.03 -10.90
C ASN A 65 4.27 -8.02 -9.63
N GLU A 66 3.08 -8.61 -9.67
CA GLU A 66 2.19 -8.72 -8.52
C GLU A 66 1.37 -9.99 -8.66
N ARG A 67 1.66 -10.98 -7.82
CA ARG A 67 1.04 -12.31 -7.87
C ARG A 67 0.70 -12.80 -6.48
N GLY A 68 -0.39 -13.55 -6.36
CA GLY A 68 -0.76 -14.21 -5.09
C GLY A 68 -1.16 -13.24 -3.99
N LYS A 69 -1.48 -12.00 -4.38
CA LYS A 69 -1.99 -10.92 -3.54
C LYS A 69 -3.46 -10.69 -3.85
N TYR A 70 -4.23 -10.46 -2.79
CA TYR A 70 -5.65 -10.14 -2.84
C TYR A 70 -5.90 -8.84 -2.07
N GLN A 71 -6.69 -7.96 -2.66
CA GLN A 71 -7.06 -6.67 -2.09
C GLN A 71 -8.58 -6.58 -1.98
N VAL A 72 -9.08 -6.28 -0.78
CA VAL A 72 -10.49 -5.94 -0.55
C VAL A 72 -10.54 -4.44 -0.25
N THR A 73 -11.14 -3.67 -1.16
CA THR A 73 -11.21 -2.20 -1.09
C THR A 73 -12.59 -1.70 -0.72
N ASP A 74 -13.63 -2.52 -0.93
CA ASP A 74 -15.00 -2.17 -0.56
C ASP A 74 -15.16 -2.27 0.96
N SER A 75 -15.29 -1.12 1.62
CA SER A 75 -15.37 -1.02 3.08
C SER A 75 -16.67 -1.57 3.66
N GLU A 76 -17.72 -1.73 2.85
CA GLU A 76 -18.96 -2.39 3.27
C GLU A 76 -18.78 -3.91 3.46
N LEU A 77 -17.73 -4.48 2.86
CA LEU A 77 -17.34 -5.89 3.07
C LEU A 77 -16.40 -6.07 4.26
N PHE A 78 -16.03 -4.99 4.97
CA PHE A 78 -15.10 -5.09 6.09
C PHE A 78 -15.80 -5.63 7.34
N PRO A 79 -15.18 -6.58 8.04
CA PRO A 79 -15.52 -6.90 9.41
C PRO A 79 -15.51 -5.64 10.30
N ALA A 80 -16.31 -5.66 11.37
CA ALA A 80 -16.59 -4.47 12.17
C ALA A 80 -15.32 -3.78 12.70
N ALA A 81 -14.36 -4.53 13.25
CA ALA A 81 -13.13 -3.94 13.77
C ALA A 81 -12.22 -3.35 12.67
N ILE A 82 -12.23 -3.94 11.48
CA ILE A 82 -11.46 -3.44 10.33
C ILE A 82 -12.12 -2.18 9.75
N LYS A 83 -13.46 -2.13 9.75
CA LYS A 83 -14.20 -0.93 9.38
C LYS A 83 -13.93 0.22 10.35
N GLN A 84 -13.89 -0.06 11.66
CA GLN A 84 -13.49 0.93 12.66
C GLN A 84 -12.05 1.41 12.46
N LEU A 85 -11.10 0.52 12.15
CA LEU A 85 -9.73 0.91 11.81
C LEU A 85 -9.71 1.83 10.58
N HIS A 86 -10.48 1.49 9.55
CA HIS A 86 -10.60 2.34 8.37
C HIS A 86 -11.12 3.74 8.75
N GLU A 87 -12.21 3.82 9.51
CA GLU A 87 -12.81 5.08 9.95
C GLU A 87 -11.83 5.91 10.80
N GLU A 88 -11.11 5.28 11.73
CA GLU A 88 -10.08 5.92 12.55
C GLU A 88 -8.96 6.52 11.71
N LEU A 89 -8.44 5.74 10.74
CA LEU A 89 -7.39 6.20 9.81
C LEU A 89 -7.90 7.29 8.85
N GLN A 90 -9.21 7.47 8.70
CA GLN A 90 -9.81 8.57 7.93
C GLN A 90 -10.30 9.72 8.81
N SER A 91 -10.20 9.61 10.14
CA SER A 91 -10.70 10.62 11.06
C SER A 91 -9.98 11.96 10.86
N PRO A 92 -10.67 13.10 11.04
CA PRO A 92 -10.03 14.41 10.95
C PRO A 92 -8.82 14.56 11.88
N GLU A 93 -8.90 14.00 13.08
CA GLU A 93 -7.81 14.00 14.07
C GLU A 93 -6.58 13.24 13.55
N PHE A 94 -6.76 12.02 13.05
CA PHE A 94 -5.65 11.25 12.52
C PHE A 94 -5.04 11.88 11.25
N VAL A 95 -5.86 12.45 10.37
CA VAL A 95 -5.37 13.17 9.20
C VAL A 95 -4.55 14.39 9.63
N GLU A 96 -4.95 15.13 10.67
CA GLU A 96 -4.17 16.25 11.21
C GLU A 96 -2.83 15.80 11.79
N ASN A 97 -2.79 14.65 12.48
CA ASN A 97 -1.55 14.03 12.93
C ASN A 97 -0.60 13.72 11.76
N LEU A 98 -1.12 13.25 10.62
CA LEU A 98 -0.32 13.02 9.43
C LEU A 98 0.16 14.31 8.75
N ARG A 99 -0.63 15.38 8.79
CA ARG A 99 -0.18 16.72 8.34
C ARG A 99 0.97 17.21 9.20
N THR A 100 0.86 17.05 10.51
CA THR A 100 1.94 17.37 11.46
C THR A 100 3.19 16.55 11.18
N LEU A 101 3.05 15.23 10.99
CA LEU A 101 4.16 14.34 10.68
C LEU A 101 4.88 14.75 9.38
N SER A 102 4.13 14.90 8.30
CA SER A 102 4.66 15.03 6.94
C SER A 102 4.96 16.47 6.51
N GLY A 103 4.21 17.44 7.01
CA GLY A 103 4.24 18.83 6.57
C GLY A 103 3.31 19.16 5.39
N PHE A 104 2.56 18.19 4.85
CA PHE A 104 1.54 18.45 3.83
C PHE A 104 0.30 19.09 4.46
N LYS A 105 0.06 20.38 4.25
CA LYS A 105 -1.04 21.12 4.90
C LYS A 105 -2.43 20.68 4.45
N ASP A 106 -2.59 20.41 3.16
CA ASP A 106 -3.90 20.11 2.55
C ASP A 106 -4.13 18.61 2.37
N LEU A 107 -3.52 17.80 3.25
CA LEU A 107 -3.62 16.35 3.18
C LEU A 107 -5.07 15.90 3.44
N VAL A 108 -5.57 14.99 2.64
CA VAL A 108 -6.88 14.34 2.79
C VAL A 108 -6.73 12.82 2.73
N GLY A 109 -7.53 12.10 3.50
CA GLY A 109 -7.60 10.64 3.42
C GLY A 109 -8.36 10.17 2.17
N ASP A 110 -8.13 8.90 1.79
CA ASP A 110 -8.88 8.23 0.73
C ASP A 110 -9.97 7.29 1.28
N PRO A 111 -11.24 7.75 1.36
CA PRO A 111 -12.35 6.91 1.79
C PRO A 111 -12.75 5.84 0.76
N GLU A 112 -12.33 5.95 -0.51
CA GLU A 112 -12.65 4.96 -1.54
C GLU A 112 -11.62 3.81 -1.60
N LEU A 113 -10.53 3.91 -0.82
CA LEU A 113 -9.46 2.92 -0.73
C LEU A 113 -8.95 2.47 -2.11
N VAL A 114 -8.65 3.43 -2.99
CA VAL A 114 -8.15 3.15 -4.35
C VAL A 114 -6.78 2.47 -4.25
N GLY A 115 -6.79 1.13 -4.38
CA GLY A 115 -5.62 0.27 -4.17
C GLY A 115 -5.25 0.01 -2.70
N GLY A 116 -6.06 0.49 -1.75
CA GLY A 116 -5.87 0.36 -0.30
C GLY A 116 -6.63 -0.84 0.30
N GLY A 117 -7.07 -0.70 1.54
CA GLY A 117 -7.93 -1.65 2.24
C GLY A 117 -7.20 -2.88 2.78
N MET A 118 -7.93 -4.00 2.91
CA MET A 118 -7.35 -5.26 3.39
C MET A 118 -6.51 -5.90 2.30
N HIS A 119 -5.23 -6.12 2.58
CA HIS A 119 -4.31 -6.82 1.70
C HIS A 119 -3.91 -8.15 2.34
N GLN A 120 -3.98 -9.22 1.55
CA GLN A 120 -3.37 -10.50 1.92
C GLN A 120 -2.50 -11.02 0.80
N THR A 121 -1.29 -11.47 1.15
CA THR A 121 -0.37 -12.11 0.22
C THR A 121 -0.04 -13.51 0.72
N GLY A 122 -0.41 -14.51 -0.08
CA GLY A 122 -0.22 -15.91 0.28
C GLY A 122 1.21 -16.39 -0.01
N PRO A 123 1.48 -17.68 0.24
CA PRO A 123 2.76 -18.31 -0.09
C PRO A 123 3.12 -18.08 -1.56
N ARG A 124 4.39 -17.74 -1.80
CA ARG A 124 4.97 -17.42 -3.11
C ARG A 124 4.36 -16.19 -3.77
N GLY A 125 3.58 -15.41 -3.04
CA GLY A 125 3.09 -14.11 -3.49
C GLY A 125 4.17 -13.04 -3.36
N HIS A 126 4.07 -12.00 -4.19
CA HIS A 126 5.03 -10.91 -4.22
C HIS A 126 4.41 -9.64 -4.81
N LEU A 127 5.04 -8.51 -4.48
CA LEU A 127 4.84 -7.23 -5.12
C LEU A 127 6.23 -6.66 -5.40
N ASP A 128 6.62 -6.63 -6.67
CA ASP A 128 7.96 -6.19 -7.08
C ASP A 128 8.18 -4.70 -6.73
N VAL A 129 9.44 -4.26 -6.76
CA VAL A 129 9.80 -2.87 -6.47
C VAL A 129 9.10 -1.95 -7.47
N HIS A 130 8.48 -0.90 -6.96
CA HIS A 130 7.67 0.01 -7.74
C HIS A 130 7.62 1.42 -7.15
N ILE A 131 7.21 2.35 -8.00
CA ILE A 131 6.56 3.61 -7.61
C ILE A 131 5.07 3.41 -7.84
N ASP A 132 4.29 3.78 -6.84
CA ASP A 132 2.84 3.72 -6.87
C ASP A 132 2.24 4.56 -7.99
N PHE A 133 0.99 4.29 -8.38
CA PHE A 133 0.28 5.29 -9.17
C PHE A 133 0.10 6.56 -8.31
N ASN A 134 0.33 7.72 -8.91
CA ASN A 134 0.45 8.97 -8.14
C ASN A 134 -0.81 9.84 -8.19
N TYR A 135 -1.79 9.55 -9.06
CA TYR A 135 -2.92 10.45 -9.30
C TYR A 135 -4.28 9.75 -9.45
N ILE A 136 -5.30 10.28 -8.77
CA ILE A 136 -6.71 9.88 -8.89
C ILE A 136 -7.46 10.89 -9.75
N LYS A 137 -7.71 10.55 -11.01
CA LYS A 137 -8.23 11.48 -12.02
C LYS A 137 -9.61 12.07 -11.70
N HIS A 138 -10.56 11.28 -11.20
CA HIS A 138 -11.93 11.75 -10.97
C HIS A 138 -12.07 12.67 -9.75
N ARG A 139 -11.12 12.58 -8.80
CA ARG A 139 -11.07 13.44 -7.60
C ARG A 139 -9.98 14.51 -7.66
N GLN A 140 -9.13 14.48 -8.70
CA GLN A 140 -8.00 15.40 -8.87
C GLN A 140 -7.06 15.43 -7.66
N LEU A 141 -6.72 14.23 -7.17
CA LEU A 141 -5.93 14.03 -5.96
C LEU A 141 -4.56 13.41 -6.30
N HIS A 142 -3.48 14.03 -5.82
CA HIS A 142 -2.13 13.49 -5.90
C HIS A 142 -1.74 12.76 -4.62
N ARG A 143 -1.27 11.52 -4.73
CA ARG A 143 -0.87 10.69 -3.58
C ARG A 143 0.38 11.28 -2.93
N ARG A 144 0.38 11.34 -1.60
CA ARG A 144 1.49 11.87 -0.80
C ARG A 144 2.00 10.88 0.24
N LEU A 145 1.13 10.14 0.90
CA LEU A 145 1.53 9.23 1.98
C LEU A 145 0.87 7.87 1.85
N ASN A 146 1.63 6.85 2.26
CA ASN A 146 1.15 5.51 2.50
C ASN A 146 1.25 5.16 3.98
N ILE A 147 0.22 4.50 4.52
CA ILE A 147 0.27 3.82 5.82
C ILE A 147 -0.01 2.33 5.61
N LEU A 148 0.82 1.48 6.22
CA LEU A 148 0.68 0.03 6.23
C LEU A 148 0.67 -0.47 7.67
N VAL A 149 -0.43 -1.10 8.11
CA VAL A 149 -0.54 -1.71 9.44
C VAL A 149 -0.56 -3.24 9.30
N PHE A 150 0.25 -3.93 10.08
CA PHE A 150 0.47 -5.38 9.97
C PHE A 150 -0.19 -6.19 11.09
N PHE A 151 -0.74 -7.34 10.74
CA PHE A 151 -1.53 -8.21 11.65
C PHE A 151 -1.05 -9.66 11.58
N ASN A 152 0.26 -9.88 11.68
CA ASN A 152 0.88 -11.20 11.54
C ASN A 152 1.60 -11.61 12.83
N ARG A 153 0.90 -12.28 13.75
CA ARG A 153 1.56 -12.94 14.88
C ARG A 153 2.50 -14.04 14.42
N ASP A 154 3.57 -14.22 15.19
CA ASP A 154 4.56 -15.28 15.01
C ASP A 154 5.20 -15.31 13.61
N TRP A 155 5.22 -14.16 12.91
CA TRP A 155 5.83 -14.05 11.60
C TRP A 155 7.34 -14.27 11.71
N ARG A 156 7.85 -15.26 10.98
CA ARG A 156 9.28 -15.60 10.98
C ARG A 156 10.03 -14.80 9.95
N ASP A 157 11.25 -14.39 10.28
CA ASP A 157 12.08 -13.59 9.37
C ASP A 157 12.36 -14.31 8.05
N GLU A 158 12.57 -15.64 8.10
CA GLU A 158 12.81 -16.47 6.92
C GLU A 158 11.63 -16.54 5.93
N TRP A 159 10.43 -16.12 6.35
CA TRP A 159 9.23 -16.09 5.49
C TRP A 159 9.17 -14.88 4.57
N GLY A 160 10.12 -13.95 4.68
CA GLY A 160 10.15 -12.75 3.85
C GLY A 160 8.92 -11.88 4.06
N GLY A 161 8.30 -11.41 2.97
CA GLY A 161 7.19 -10.46 3.03
C GLY A 161 7.56 -9.09 3.62
N LYS A 162 8.84 -8.73 3.64
CA LYS A 162 9.31 -7.45 4.19
C LYS A 162 8.89 -6.32 3.27
N THR A 163 8.42 -5.21 3.83
CA THR A 163 8.30 -3.97 3.07
C THR A 163 9.70 -3.41 2.88
N GLU A 164 10.16 -3.34 1.65
CA GLU A 164 11.49 -2.89 1.26
C GLU A 164 11.42 -1.44 0.76
N LEU A 165 12.31 -0.57 1.24
CA LEU A 165 12.52 0.79 0.71
C LEU A 165 13.91 0.86 0.06
N TRP A 166 13.95 1.30 -1.19
CA TRP A 166 15.15 1.30 -2.04
C TRP A 166 15.59 2.74 -2.35
N ASP A 167 16.87 2.88 -2.70
CA ASP A 167 17.36 4.14 -3.27
C ASP A 167 16.66 4.49 -4.60
N GLU A 168 16.81 5.74 -5.04
CA GLU A 168 16.19 6.30 -6.26
C GLU A 168 16.44 5.47 -7.53
N ASN A 169 17.49 4.65 -7.54
CA ASN A 169 17.90 3.87 -8.70
C ASN A 169 17.64 2.36 -8.55
N VAL A 170 17.03 1.93 -7.44
CA VAL A 170 16.85 0.52 -7.06
C VAL A 170 18.16 -0.27 -7.17
N LYS A 171 19.25 0.31 -6.66
CA LYS A 171 20.57 -0.32 -6.59
C LYS A 171 20.82 -0.90 -5.20
N ASN A 172 20.49 -0.14 -4.16
CA ASN A 172 20.69 -0.55 -2.78
C ASN A 172 19.36 -0.59 -2.04
N LEU A 173 19.16 -1.67 -1.27
CA LEU A 173 18.09 -1.76 -0.29
C LEU A 173 18.49 -0.92 0.92
N ALA A 174 17.77 0.17 1.17
CA ALA A 174 18.09 1.10 2.25
C ALA A 174 17.44 0.67 3.57
N HIS A 175 16.15 0.30 3.52
CA HIS A 175 15.40 -0.17 4.69
C HIS A 175 14.55 -1.38 4.36
N SER A 176 14.32 -2.23 5.37
CA SER A 176 13.35 -3.31 5.27
C SER A 176 12.61 -3.50 6.58
N PHE A 177 11.28 -3.61 6.51
CA PHE A 177 10.42 -3.77 7.67
C PHE A 177 9.70 -5.11 7.61
N ALA A 178 9.98 -5.97 8.58
CA ALA A 178 9.25 -7.23 8.74
C ALA A 178 7.77 -6.93 9.04
N PRO A 179 6.81 -7.68 8.45
CA PRO A 179 5.38 -7.42 8.60
C PRO A 179 4.86 -7.99 9.92
N ILE A 180 5.53 -7.72 11.04
CA ILE A 180 5.18 -8.29 12.35
C ILE A 180 3.90 -7.67 12.92
N TYR A 181 3.26 -8.40 13.82
CA TYR A 181 2.02 -7.97 14.49
C TYR A 181 2.10 -6.55 15.09
N ASN A 182 1.06 -5.75 14.83
CA ASN A 182 0.86 -4.40 15.35
C ASN A 182 1.99 -3.40 15.00
N ARG A 183 2.72 -3.67 13.91
CA ARG A 183 3.65 -2.71 13.31
C ARG A 183 2.92 -1.84 12.30
N CYS A 184 3.21 -0.55 12.33
CA CYS A 184 2.77 0.42 11.35
C CYS A 184 3.99 1.01 10.64
N VAL A 185 3.95 1.10 9.32
CA VAL A 185 4.96 1.79 8.52
C VAL A 185 4.27 2.89 7.73
N ILE A 186 4.78 4.12 7.87
CA ILE A 186 4.30 5.29 7.13
C ILE A 186 5.46 5.80 6.28
N PHE A 187 5.20 6.12 5.02
CA PHE A 187 6.21 6.69 4.13
C PHE A 187 5.60 7.63 3.11
N GLU A 188 6.40 8.59 2.67
CA GLU A 188 6.05 9.51 1.60
C GLU A 188 6.13 8.82 0.23
N THR A 189 5.16 9.15 -0.62
CA THR A 189 5.11 8.70 -2.01
C THR A 189 5.53 9.83 -2.94
N SER A 190 6.52 9.57 -3.77
CA SER A 190 7.06 10.49 -4.77
C SER A 190 7.70 9.70 -5.92
N GLU A 191 8.24 10.41 -6.92
CA GLU A 191 8.91 9.80 -8.08
C GLU A 191 10.23 9.09 -7.74
N ILE A 192 10.65 9.13 -6.47
CA ILE A 192 11.85 8.44 -5.97
C ILE A 192 11.54 7.41 -4.89
N SER A 193 10.26 7.30 -4.48
CA SER A 193 9.85 6.45 -3.36
C SER A 193 9.74 4.97 -3.76
N TRP A 194 10.84 4.40 -4.25
CA TRP A 194 10.89 3.01 -4.67
C TRP A 194 10.72 2.07 -3.49
N HIS A 195 9.66 1.27 -3.55
CA HIS A 195 9.36 0.32 -2.50
C HIS A 195 8.76 -0.96 -3.07
N GLY A 196 8.81 -2.03 -2.29
CA GLY A 196 8.27 -3.32 -2.71
C GLY A 196 8.00 -4.23 -1.53
N VAL A 197 7.51 -5.42 -1.82
CA VAL A 197 7.38 -6.49 -0.83
C VAL A 197 8.29 -7.63 -1.26
N SER A 198 9.22 -8.01 -0.40
CA SER A 198 10.04 -9.18 -0.63
C SER A 198 9.14 -10.42 -0.81
N ALA A 199 9.60 -11.41 -1.57
CA ALA A 199 8.78 -12.61 -1.79
C ALA A 199 8.31 -13.23 -0.46
N VAL A 200 7.04 -13.63 -0.41
CA VAL A 200 6.44 -14.29 0.76
C VAL A 200 6.68 -15.79 0.62
N THR A 201 7.34 -16.41 1.59
CA THR A 201 7.70 -17.84 1.59
C THR A 201 7.09 -18.59 2.78
N CYS A 202 6.05 -18.01 3.39
CA CYS A 202 5.36 -18.60 4.53
C CYS A 202 4.66 -19.95 4.19
N PRO A 203 4.34 -20.77 5.20
CA PRO A 203 3.58 -22.02 5.00
C PRO A 203 2.20 -21.79 4.39
N PRO A 204 1.61 -22.81 3.72
CA PRO A 204 0.27 -22.73 3.11
C PRO A 204 -0.88 -22.33 4.04
N SER A 205 -0.74 -22.57 5.34
CA SER A 205 -1.75 -22.27 6.35
C SER A 205 -1.77 -20.81 6.80
N THR A 206 -0.86 -19.97 6.30
CA THR A 206 -0.77 -18.56 6.70
C THR A 206 -0.60 -17.64 5.50
N SER A 207 -0.82 -16.35 5.71
CA SER A 207 -0.68 -15.29 4.71
C SER A 207 -0.16 -14.03 5.39
N ARG A 208 0.54 -13.18 4.62
CA ARG A 208 0.92 -11.84 5.05
C ARG A 208 -0.30 -10.93 4.97
N LYS A 209 -0.83 -10.52 6.12
CA LYS A 209 -1.97 -9.62 6.31
C LYS A 209 -1.50 -8.20 6.59
N SER A 210 -2.09 -7.22 5.90
CA SER A 210 -1.92 -5.82 6.20
C SER A 210 -3.16 -5.01 5.85
N PHE A 211 -3.40 -3.91 6.55
CA PHE A 211 -4.32 -2.87 6.12
C PHE A 211 -3.54 -1.71 5.53
N ALA A 212 -3.93 -1.24 4.34
CA ALA A 212 -3.28 -0.14 3.65
C ALA A 212 -4.24 1.07 3.53
N GLY A 213 -3.77 2.23 3.98
CA GLY A 213 -4.46 3.51 3.81
C GLY A 213 -3.57 4.50 3.07
N TYR A 214 -4.17 5.39 2.28
CA TYR A 214 -3.43 6.36 1.47
C TYR A 214 -4.00 7.77 1.65
N TYR A 215 -3.12 8.75 1.50
CA TYR A 215 -3.44 10.15 1.71
C TYR A 215 -2.92 11.00 0.56
N TYR A 216 -3.66 12.04 0.24
CA TYR A 216 -3.52 12.80 -0.99
C TYR A 216 -3.57 14.29 -0.71
N THR A 217 -3.09 15.10 -1.64
CA THR A 217 -3.37 16.54 -1.70
C THR A 217 -4.16 16.85 -2.96
N PRO A 218 -5.07 17.85 -2.94
CA PRO A 218 -5.64 18.40 -4.17
C PRO A 218 -4.54 18.81 -5.15
N CYS A 219 -4.71 18.47 -6.42
CA CYS A 219 -3.81 18.94 -7.46
C CYS A 219 -4.08 20.41 -7.79
N THR A 220 -3.01 21.14 -8.03
CA THR A 220 -3.08 22.43 -8.72
C THR A 220 -3.43 22.22 -10.20
N ALA A 221 -3.93 23.28 -10.86
CA ALA A 221 -4.25 23.24 -12.30
C ALA A 221 -3.07 22.79 -13.18
N GLU A 222 -1.84 23.08 -12.76
CA GLU A 222 -0.60 22.76 -13.47
C GLU A 222 -0.21 21.28 -13.34
N GLU A 223 -0.43 20.65 -12.18
CA GLU A 223 -0.13 19.23 -11.96
C GLU A 223 -1.02 18.29 -12.79
N ILE A 224 -2.26 18.69 -13.05
CA ILE A 224 -3.29 17.86 -13.71
C ILE A 224 -2.92 17.47 -15.14
N ASP A 225 -2.17 18.33 -15.86
CA ASP A 225 -1.92 18.14 -17.30
C ASP A 225 -0.70 17.24 -17.59
N ASN A 226 0.28 17.16 -16.67
CA ASN A 226 1.62 16.63 -17.01
C ASN A 226 2.24 15.61 -16.04
N SER A 227 1.62 15.27 -14.91
CA SER A 227 2.29 14.48 -13.85
C SER A 227 1.73 13.09 -13.57
N GLY A 228 0.51 12.78 -14.03
CA GLY A 228 -0.16 11.53 -13.68
C GLY A 228 0.44 10.28 -14.34
N HIS A 229 0.81 9.27 -13.55
CA HIS A 229 1.20 7.96 -14.05
C HIS A 229 0.55 6.80 -13.26
N GLY A 230 0.48 5.63 -13.91
CA GLY A 230 0.13 4.38 -13.24
C GLY A 230 1.36 3.76 -12.57
N THR A 231 1.18 2.71 -11.75
CA THR A 231 2.29 2.04 -11.06
C THR A 231 3.43 1.67 -12.00
N ILE A 232 4.64 2.11 -11.67
CA ILE A 232 5.87 1.88 -12.44
C ILE A 232 6.66 0.81 -11.69
N PHE A 233 7.04 -0.28 -12.37
CA PHE A 233 7.80 -1.37 -11.75
C PHE A 233 9.26 -1.34 -12.20
N GLN A 234 10.14 -1.66 -11.26
CA GLN A 234 11.56 -1.87 -11.49
C GLN A 234 12.00 -3.19 -10.88
N ALA A 235 12.75 -3.98 -11.63
CA ALA A 235 13.30 -5.24 -11.12
C ALA A 235 14.44 -4.96 -10.14
N ARG A 236 14.55 -5.80 -9.09
CA ARG A 236 15.69 -5.73 -8.16
C ARG A 236 17.00 -6.06 -8.89
N PRO A 237 18.17 -5.64 -8.38
CA PRO A 237 19.46 -5.92 -9.01
C PRO A 237 19.72 -7.40 -9.31
N THR A 238 19.24 -8.30 -8.44
CA THR A 238 19.42 -9.75 -8.56
C THR A 238 18.42 -10.42 -9.50
N GLU A 239 17.39 -9.73 -9.96
CA GLU A 239 16.29 -10.28 -10.78
C GLU A 239 16.54 -10.13 -12.29
N HIS A 240 17.71 -10.59 -12.77
CA HIS A 240 18.14 -10.42 -14.17
C HIS A 240 17.12 -10.93 -15.19
N SER A 241 16.52 -12.10 -14.97
CA SER A 241 15.53 -12.69 -15.88
C SER A 241 14.25 -11.85 -15.96
N LYS A 242 13.76 -11.31 -14.83
CA LYS A 242 12.60 -10.41 -14.83
C LYS A 242 12.91 -9.14 -15.61
N ARG A 243 14.07 -8.53 -15.37
CA ARG A 243 14.52 -7.27 -15.98
C ARG A 243 14.61 -7.37 -17.51
N TYR A 244 15.28 -8.40 -18.01
CA TYR A 244 15.61 -8.49 -19.44
C TYR A 244 14.62 -9.32 -20.26
N VAL A 245 13.74 -10.11 -19.63
CA VAL A 245 12.82 -11.00 -20.34
C VAL A 245 11.37 -10.78 -19.94
N SER A 246 11.01 -11.03 -18.69
CA SER A 246 9.60 -11.14 -18.29
C SER A 246 8.84 -9.80 -18.37
N MET A 247 9.43 -8.71 -17.88
CA MET A 247 8.83 -7.36 -17.93
C MET A 247 8.71 -6.82 -19.37
N PRO A 248 9.75 -6.89 -20.23
CA PRO A 248 9.63 -6.50 -21.64
C PRO A 248 8.54 -7.28 -22.39
N VAL A 249 8.49 -8.60 -22.22
CA VAL A 249 7.48 -9.46 -22.87
C VAL A 249 6.08 -9.08 -22.40
N GLN A 250 5.86 -8.84 -21.11
CA GLN A 250 4.55 -8.44 -20.60
C GLN A 250 4.12 -7.07 -21.15
N SER A 251 5.04 -6.12 -21.25
CA SER A 251 4.78 -4.79 -21.80
C SER A 251 4.41 -4.85 -23.28
N MET A 252 5.12 -5.66 -24.07
CA MET A 252 4.78 -5.94 -25.47
C MET A 252 3.38 -6.58 -25.61
N ARG A 253 3.04 -7.58 -24.78
CA ARG A 253 1.70 -8.20 -24.78
C ARG A 253 0.60 -7.20 -24.43
N ARG A 254 0.82 -6.32 -23.45
CA ARG A 254 -0.13 -5.24 -23.10
C ARG A 254 -0.33 -4.27 -24.26
N TRP A 255 0.75 -3.84 -24.92
CA TRP A 255 0.70 -2.97 -26.08
C TRP A 255 -0.08 -3.59 -27.25
N LEU A 256 0.20 -4.86 -27.59
CA LEU A 256 -0.53 -5.60 -28.63
C LEU A 256 -2.03 -5.68 -28.33
N ARG A 257 -2.41 -6.04 -27.09
CA ARG A 257 -3.82 -6.08 -26.66
C ARG A 257 -4.50 -4.73 -26.78
N ARG A 258 -3.83 -3.63 -26.40
CA ARG A 258 -4.38 -2.27 -26.55
C ARG A 258 -4.65 -1.95 -28.03
N LYS A 259 -3.69 -2.21 -28.92
CA LYS A 259 -3.88 -1.98 -30.37
C LYS A 259 -5.03 -2.79 -30.96
N ILE A 260 -5.14 -4.08 -30.61
CA ILE A 260 -6.25 -4.93 -31.06
C ILE A 260 -7.59 -4.40 -30.54
N SER A 261 -7.66 -3.99 -29.26
CA SER A 261 -8.90 -3.48 -28.66
C SER A 261 -9.36 -2.13 -29.26
N VAL A 262 -8.41 -1.28 -29.68
CA VAL A 262 -8.71 -0.02 -30.37
C VAL A 262 -9.16 -0.30 -31.81
N GLY A 263 -8.50 -1.23 -32.51
CA GLY A 263 -8.90 -1.67 -33.85
C GLY A 263 -10.32 -2.25 -33.88
N LEU A 264 -10.68 -3.09 -32.90
CA LEU A 264 -12.02 -3.67 -32.79
C LEU A 264 -13.11 -2.64 -32.46
N ARG A 265 -12.80 -1.59 -31.68
CA ARG A 265 -13.72 -0.47 -31.44
C ARG A 265 -13.92 0.40 -32.68
N GLY A 266 -12.85 0.61 -33.46
CA GLY A 266 -12.93 1.34 -34.74
C GLY A 266 -13.73 0.61 -35.83
N ILE A 267 -13.83 -0.72 -35.75
CA ILE A 267 -14.66 -1.53 -36.67
C ILE A 267 -16.14 -1.52 -36.25
N ARG A 268 -16.45 -1.41 -34.96
CA ARG A 268 -17.84 -1.35 -34.44
C ARG A 268 -18.52 0.02 -34.58
N GLN A 269 -17.80 1.05 -35.02
CA GLN A 269 -18.33 2.39 -35.29
C GLN A 269 -18.45 2.69 -36.79
N LYS A 270 -18.35 1.67 -37.65
CA LYS A 270 -18.65 1.76 -39.09
C LYS A 270 -19.86 0.92 -39.44
#